data_AF-A0A9P8N392-F1
#
_entry.id   AF-A0A9P8N392-F1
#
_cell.length_a   1.000
_cell.length_b   1.000
_cell.length_c   1.000
_cell.angle_alpha   90.00
_cell.angle_beta   90.00
_cell.angle_gamma   90.00
#
_symmetry.space_group_name_H-M   'P 1'
#
loop_
_entity.id
_entity.type
_entity.pdbx_description
1 polymer ?
#
loop_
_entity_poly.entity_id
_entity_poly.type
_entity_poly.pdbx_seq_one_letter_code
_entity_poly.pdbx_strand_id
1 'polypeptide(L)'
;MPSNQNRPFRVRDAGAEGAAAVAKLLKDSGIPSALWGANAAAYHGGGLCPLDIELVVNDAHQQRAFGVLTAHGVLPAIPDDSESTLPIDYALWRQQAPSYRYRDRRRVRICSHLYKLPPSGDWLEDSLLPYIILYSAETVGLPSLPPFPHTKLPRLVGSRQSYVLAPALHSPRMSLSKFGTKGEVLTTAFAALVESEMNVLLWHADYLSPAWGQHMAQLSELLRSRSVVNGPDGLPDLVDSRLSTFANWIQLDFRGEADPEDLADLKDVEIRRKAGANLDPHHCDSFSSELSF
;
A
#
# COMPACT_ATOMS: atom_id res chain seq x y z
N MET A 1 36.46 -2.63 7.01
CA MET A 1 35.23 -2.01 6.47
C MET A 1 34.68 -1.10 7.54
N PRO A 2 34.71 0.24 7.42
CA PRO A 2 34.13 1.09 8.43
C PRO A 2 32.61 0.92 8.40
N SER A 3 32.04 0.64 9.57
CA SER A 3 30.63 0.49 9.86
C SER A 3 29.88 1.77 9.48
N ASN A 4 28.96 1.68 8.51
CA ASN A 4 28.04 2.76 8.15
C ASN A 4 26.90 2.92 9.19
N GLN A 5 27.19 2.63 10.46
CA GLN A 5 26.27 2.79 11.57
C GLN A 5 26.34 4.23 12.07
N ASN A 6 25.18 4.84 12.30
CA ASN A 6 24.95 6.17 12.89
C ASN A 6 24.94 7.38 11.95
N ARG A 7 24.34 7.28 10.75
CA ARG A 7 23.64 8.46 10.23
C ARG A 7 22.16 8.33 10.56
N PRO A 8 21.57 9.28 11.31
CA PRO A 8 20.14 9.24 11.59
C PRO A 8 19.37 9.25 10.26
N PHE A 9 18.28 8.49 10.21
CA PHE A 9 17.39 8.47 9.06
C PHE A 9 16.82 9.88 8.85
N ARG A 10 17.19 10.54 7.75
CA ARG A 10 16.83 11.93 7.44
C ARG A 10 15.79 11.98 6.32
N VAL A 11 14.58 11.59 6.66
CA VAL A 11 13.40 11.83 5.81
C VAL A 11 12.52 12.84 6.52
N ARG A 12 12.02 13.84 5.78
CA ARG A 12 11.23 14.95 6.35
C ARG A 12 9.99 15.30 5.52
N ASP A 13 9.90 14.84 4.28
CA ASP A 13 8.75 15.06 3.39
C ASP A 13 8.17 13.73 2.89
N ALA A 14 6.89 13.75 2.51
CA ALA A 14 6.20 12.64 1.87
C ALA A 14 6.38 12.60 0.34
N GLY A 15 7.17 13.51 -0.21
CA GLY A 15 7.37 13.64 -1.66
C GLY A 15 8.21 12.51 -2.24
N ALA A 16 8.56 12.67 -3.52
CA ALA A 16 9.34 11.68 -4.26
C ALA A 16 10.70 11.39 -3.60
N GLU A 17 11.35 12.41 -3.03
CA GLU A 17 12.66 12.26 -2.38
C GLU A 17 12.55 11.47 -1.08
N GLY A 18 11.61 11.83 -0.20
CA GLY A 18 11.35 11.09 1.04
C GLY A 18 10.96 9.63 0.79
N ALA A 19 10.05 9.39 -0.16
CA ALA A 19 9.63 8.04 -0.54
C ALA A 19 10.79 7.22 -1.14
N ALA A 20 11.61 7.83 -2.02
CA ALA A 20 12.78 7.17 -2.58
C ALA A 20 13.83 6.84 -1.52
N ALA A 21 14.01 7.69 -0.51
CA ALA A 21 14.92 7.43 0.60
C ALA A 21 14.49 6.23 1.45
N VAL A 22 13.19 6.10 1.76
CA VAL A 22 12.65 4.91 2.45
C VAL A 22 12.81 3.67 1.58
N ALA A 23 12.43 3.74 0.30
CA ALA A 23 12.54 2.62 -0.63
C ALA A 23 14.01 2.15 -0.79
N LYS A 24 14.95 3.10 -0.84
CA LYS A 24 16.39 2.82 -0.88
C LYS A 24 16.86 2.12 0.40
N LEU A 25 16.43 2.57 1.58
CA LEU A 25 16.76 1.91 2.85
C LEU A 25 16.32 0.44 2.86
N LEU A 26 15.10 0.16 2.42
CA LEU A 26 14.57 -1.20 2.32
C LEU A 26 15.34 -2.02 1.28
N LYS A 27 15.62 -1.45 0.11
CA LYS A 27 16.40 -2.08 -0.96
C LYS A 27 17.82 -2.44 -0.52
N ASP A 28 18.53 -1.53 0.16
CA ASP A 28 19.88 -1.75 0.69
C ASP A 28 19.89 -2.89 1.73
N SER A 29 18.74 -3.16 2.36
CA SER A 29 18.53 -4.28 3.29
C SER A 29 17.98 -5.55 2.62
N GLY A 30 17.92 -5.58 1.29
CA GLY A 30 17.43 -6.72 0.50
C GLY A 30 15.92 -6.95 0.64
N ILE A 31 15.14 -5.88 0.83
CA ILE A 31 13.67 -5.91 0.92
C ILE A 31 13.10 -5.19 -0.32
N PRO A 32 12.50 -5.93 -1.27
CA PRO A 32 11.76 -5.33 -2.37
C PRO A 32 10.62 -4.47 -1.86
N SER A 33 10.53 -3.25 -2.39
CA SER A 33 9.45 -2.29 -2.12
C SER A 33 9.06 -1.54 -3.39
N ALA A 34 7.81 -1.07 -3.45
CA ALA A 34 7.34 -0.20 -4.52
C ALA A 34 6.49 0.94 -3.96
N LEU A 35 6.49 2.09 -4.65
CA LEU A 35 5.54 3.16 -4.38
C LEU A 35 4.11 2.64 -4.57
N TRP A 36 3.22 3.06 -3.68
CA TRP A 36 1.79 2.78 -3.72
C TRP A 36 1.00 4.05 -3.35
N GLY A 37 -0.33 3.96 -3.39
CA GLY A 37 -1.19 5.00 -2.82
C GLY A 37 -1.00 6.36 -3.50
N ALA A 38 -1.09 7.42 -2.70
CA ALA A 38 -0.88 8.79 -3.17
C ALA A 38 0.52 9.00 -3.78
N ASN A 39 1.55 8.31 -3.26
CA ASN A 39 2.92 8.41 -3.81
C ASN A 39 3.01 7.86 -5.24
N ALA A 40 2.39 6.70 -5.51
CA ALA A 40 2.32 6.16 -6.86
C ALA A 40 1.36 6.97 -7.75
N ALA A 41 0.25 7.47 -7.20
CA ALA A 41 -0.69 8.29 -7.94
C ALA A 41 -0.05 9.59 -8.45
N ALA A 42 0.76 10.26 -7.63
CA ALA A 42 1.52 11.44 -8.02
C ALA A 42 2.47 11.16 -9.21
N TYR A 43 3.07 9.96 -9.29
CA TYR A 43 3.89 9.54 -10.43
C TYR A 43 3.07 9.44 -11.73
N HIS A 44 1.83 8.96 -11.63
CA HIS A 44 0.93 8.79 -12.78
C HIS A 44 0.11 10.05 -13.13
N GLY A 45 0.44 11.19 -12.53
CA GLY A 45 -0.23 12.46 -12.79
C GLY A 45 -1.58 12.62 -12.08
N GLY A 46 -1.82 11.86 -11.00
CA GLY A 46 -2.93 12.10 -10.09
C GLY A 46 -2.79 13.43 -9.32
N GLY A 47 -3.92 14.04 -8.96
CA GLY A 47 -3.97 15.37 -8.37
C GLY A 47 -3.75 15.45 -6.85
N LEU A 48 -3.72 14.32 -6.15
CA LEU A 48 -3.53 14.30 -4.70
C LEU A 48 -2.06 14.50 -4.32
N CYS A 49 -1.82 15.38 -3.34
CA CYS A 49 -0.52 15.56 -2.73
C CYS A 49 -0.28 14.46 -1.68
N PRO A 50 0.83 13.69 -1.75
CA PRO A 50 1.18 12.74 -0.70
C PRO A 50 1.42 13.47 0.63
N LEU A 51 0.64 13.12 1.66
CA LEU A 51 0.85 13.61 3.04
C LEU A 51 1.71 12.65 3.87
N ASP A 52 1.75 11.38 3.48
CA ASP A 52 2.52 10.32 4.11
C ASP A 52 3.30 9.57 3.02
N ILE A 53 4.27 8.75 3.43
CA ILE A 53 5.05 7.90 2.52
C ILE A 53 4.41 6.52 2.45
N GLU A 54 3.87 6.19 1.30
CA GLU A 54 3.10 4.96 1.06
C GLU A 54 3.87 4.01 0.15
N LEU A 55 4.23 2.85 0.71
CA LEU A 55 4.95 1.80 0.00
C LEU A 55 4.26 0.45 0.21
N VAL A 56 4.43 -0.45 -0.75
CA VAL A 56 4.11 -1.87 -0.61
C VAL A 56 5.38 -2.69 -0.49
N VAL A 57 5.34 -3.72 0.36
CA VAL A 57 6.33 -4.80 0.47
C VAL A 57 5.59 -6.14 0.52
N ASN A 58 6.28 -7.25 0.23
CA ASN A 58 5.67 -8.58 0.39
C ASN A 58 5.36 -8.86 1.87
N ASP A 59 4.27 -9.58 2.16
CA ASP A 59 3.89 -9.94 3.55
C ASP A 59 5.05 -10.64 4.29
N ALA A 60 5.75 -11.54 3.59
CA ALA A 60 6.92 -12.26 4.08
C ALA A 60 8.11 -11.35 4.47
N HIS A 61 8.09 -10.07 4.10
CA HIS A 61 9.14 -9.11 4.43
C HIS A 61 8.72 -8.08 5.48
N GLN A 62 7.46 -8.06 5.92
CA GLN A 62 6.96 -7.06 6.88
C GLN A 62 7.75 -7.07 8.19
N GLN A 63 8.03 -8.25 8.77
CA GLN A 63 8.82 -8.36 10.00
C GLN A 63 10.26 -7.87 9.83
N ARG A 64 10.89 -8.16 8.68
CA ARG A 64 12.24 -7.67 8.38
C ARG A 64 12.25 -6.16 8.17
N ALA A 65 11.22 -5.62 7.51
CA ALA A 65 11.07 -4.19 7.30
C ALA A 65 10.92 -3.44 8.64
N PHE A 66 10.14 -3.99 9.58
CA PHE A 66 10.06 -3.48 10.95
C PHE A 66 11.44 -3.39 11.62
N GLY A 67 12.23 -4.47 11.57
CA GLY A 67 13.58 -4.49 12.16
C GLY A 67 14.52 -3.47 11.50
N VAL A 68 14.46 -3.31 10.18
CA VAL A 68 15.27 -2.34 9.44
C VAL A 68 14.91 -0.90 9.82
N LEU A 69 13.61 -0.57 9.84
CA LEU A 69 13.12 0.77 10.16
C LEU A 69 13.46 1.15 11.60
N THR A 70 13.17 0.26 12.57
CA THR A 70 13.43 0.51 13.99
C THR A 70 14.93 0.65 14.29
N ALA A 71 15.79 -0.13 13.64
CA ALA A 71 17.24 0.04 13.74
C ALA A 71 17.74 1.41 13.23
N HIS A 72 16.94 2.11 12.42
CA HIS A 72 17.21 3.45 11.92
C HIS A 72 16.47 4.56 12.70
N GLY A 73 15.90 4.22 13.86
CA GLY A 73 15.22 5.15 14.76
C GLY A 73 13.77 5.49 14.35
N VAL A 74 13.24 4.86 13.30
CA VAL A 74 11.83 4.96 12.93
C VAL A 74 11.01 4.17 13.93
N LEU A 75 9.96 4.79 14.48
CA LEU A 75 9.20 4.21 15.59
C LEU A 75 7.86 3.65 15.08
N PRO A 76 7.39 2.50 15.55
CA PRO A 76 6.02 2.06 15.28
C PRO A 76 5.02 3.09 15.84
N ALA A 77 4.00 3.42 15.05
CA ALA A 77 3.01 4.42 15.42
C ALA A 77 1.96 3.80 16.36
N ILE A 78 1.87 4.32 17.58
CA ILE A 78 0.80 4.03 18.54
C ILE A 78 -0.10 5.26 18.75
N PRO A 79 -1.37 5.10 19.16
CA PRO A 79 -2.22 6.24 19.55
C PRO A 79 -1.54 7.08 20.63
N ASP A 80 -1.69 8.41 20.56
CA ASP A 80 -0.98 9.31 21.48
C ASP A 80 -1.56 9.26 22.91
N ASP A 81 -2.79 8.75 23.06
CA ASP A 81 -3.46 8.45 24.32
C ASP A 81 -3.27 7.00 24.79
N SER A 82 -2.42 6.22 24.12
CA SER A 82 -2.16 4.84 24.53
C SER A 82 -1.28 4.76 25.77
N GLU A 83 -1.69 3.98 26.76
CA GLU A 83 -0.83 3.57 27.88
C GLU A 83 0.18 2.49 27.46
N SER A 84 0.12 2.02 26.21
CA SER A 84 1.03 0.98 25.71
C SER A 84 2.45 1.52 25.57
N THR A 85 3.43 0.71 25.96
CA THR A 85 4.82 0.98 25.63
C THR A 85 5.03 0.86 24.12
N LEU A 86 6.03 1.59 23.59
CA LEU A 86 6.42 1.45 22.19
C LEU A 86 6.78 -0.01 21.90
N PRO A 87 6.12 -0.67 20.93
CA PRO A 87 6.36 -2.07 20.68
C PRO A 87 7.78 -2.27 20.13
N ILE A 88 8.54 -3.12 20.80
CA ILE A 88 9.88 -3.55 20.36
C ILE A 88 9.83 -4.87 19.57
N ASP A 89 8.71 -5.60 19.67
CA ASP A 89 8.48 -6.87 19.01
C ASP A 89 7.41 -6.72 17.92
N TYR A 90 7.73 -7.19 16.72
CA TYR A 90 6.86 -7.09 15.55
C TYR A 90 5.59 -7.93 15.69
N ALA A 91 5.69 -9.15 16.23
CA ALA A 91 4.54 -10.06 16.30
C ALA A 91 3.49 -9.51 17.27
N LEU A 92 3.93 -9.00 18.42
CA LEU A 92 3.07 -8.31 19.38
C LEU A 92 2.44 -7.07 18.75
N TRP A 93 3.22 -6.25 18.05
CA TRP A 93 2.68 -5.05 17.40
C TRP A 93 1.63 -5.40 16.35
N ARG A 94 1.89 -6.39 15.48
CA ARG A 94 0.95 -6.85 14.45
C ARG A 94 -0.37 -7.32 15.06
N GLN A 95 -0.31 -7.97 16.23
CA GLN A 95 -1.50 -8.42 16.95
C GLN A 95 -2.31 -7.24 17.54
N GLN A 96 -1.63 -6.22 18.06
CA GLN A 96 -2.25 -5.08 18.73
C GLN A 96 -2.72 -3.98 17.80
N ALA A 97 -2.00 -3.74 16.71
CA ALA A 97 -2.24 -2.63 15.79
C ALA A 97 -3.70 -2.53 15.28
N PRO A 98 -4.40 -3.63 14.95
CA PRO A 98 -5.81 -3.56 14.56
C PRO A 98 -6.75 -2.99 15.63
N SER A 99 -6.38 -3.03 16.91
CA SER A 99 -7.18 -2.48 18.01
C SER A 99 -6.98 -0.98 18.22
N TYR A 100 -5.95 -0.38 17.62
CA TYR A 100 -5.60 1.01 17.81
C TYR A 100 -6.63 1.96 17.20
N ARG A 101 -7.06 2.94 18.00
CA ARG A 101 -8.01 3.98 17.60
C ARG A 101 -7.28 5.30 17.46
N TYR A 102 -6.92 5.65 16.24
CA TYR A 102 -6.30 6.93 15.96
C TYR A 102 -7.36 8.03 15.82
N ARG A 103 -7.05 9.23 16.34
CA ARG A 103 -7.93 10.41 16.23
C ARG A 103 -7.60 11.31 15.04
N ASP A 104 -6.43 11.10 14.43
CA ASP A 104 -5.90 11.89 13.33
C ASP A 104 -5.95 11.12 12.00
N ARG A 105 -5.16 11.56 11.01
CA ARG A 105 -5.09 10.97 9.67
C ARG A 105 -4.66 9.49 9.64
N ARG A 106 -4.08 8.94 10.72
CA ARG A 106 -3.77 7.50 10.78
C ARG A 106 -5.04 6.64 10.74
N ARG A 107 -6.20 7.18 11.13
CA ARG A 107 -7.49 6.44 11.15
C ARG A 107 -8.00 6.01 9.77
N VAL A 108 -7.51 6.63 8.69
CA VAL A 108 -7.91 6.28 7.32
C VAL A 108 -6.99 5.24 6.69
N ARG A 109 -5.95 4.78 7.41
CA ARG A 109 -4.92 3.89 6.87
C ARG A 109 -5.27 2.45 7.19
N ILE A 110 -5.85 1.78 6.20
CA ILE A 110 -6.39 0.44 6.37
C ILE A 110 -5.27 -0.61 6.34
N CYS A 111 -5.40 -1.67 7.15
CA CYS A 111 -4.58 -2.89 7.10
C CYS A 111 -3.05 -2.63 7.00
N SER A 112 -2.52 -1.63 7.70
CA SER A 112 -1.16 -1.14 7.46
C SER A 112 -0.32 -1.02 8.72
N HIS A 113 0.98 -1.31 8.57
CA HIS A 113 1.98 -1.00 9.57
C HIS A 113 2.39 0.47 9.40
N LEU A 114 2.09 1.27 10.41
CA LEU A 114 2.30 2.71 10.43
C LEU A 114 3.54 3.04 11.27
N TYR A 115 4.40 3.90 10.77
CA TYR A 115 5.61 4.29 11.46
C TYR A 115 5.78 5.82 11.53
N LYS A 116 6.25 6.30 12.68
CA LYS A 116 6.65 7.68 12.96
C LYS A 116 8.13 7.85 12.62
N LEU A 117 8.46 8.93 11.90
CA LEU A 117 9.83 9.33 11.69
C LEU A 117 10.49 9.80 13.01
N PRO A 118 11.83 9.72 13.13
CA PRO A 118 12.52 10.21 14.30
C PRO A 118 12.25 11.71 14.52
N PRO A 119 11.89 12.14 15.75
CA PRO A 119 11.64 13.54 16.05
C PRO A 119 12.90 14.38 15.82
N SER A 120 12.70 15.61 15.38
CA SER A 120 13.72 16.65 15.27
C SER A 120 13.99 17.35 16.61
N GLY A 121 13.00 17.32 17.52
CA GLY A 121 13.00 18.08 18.77
C GLY A 121 12.24 19.40 18.67
N ASP A 122 11.81 19.81 17.47
CA ASP A 122 10.85 20.89 17.27
C ASP A 122 9.43 20.31 17.16
N TRP A 123 8.56 20.66 18.12
CA TRP A 123 7.21 20.12 18.19
C TRP A 123 6.36 20.44 16.95
N LEU A 124 6.56 21.62 16.35
CA LEU A 124 5.76 22.06 15.22
C LEU A 124 6.17 21.29 13.97
N GLU A 125 7.47 21.19 13.71
CA GLU A 125 7.99 20.36 12.62
C GLU A 125 7.60 18.89 12.82
N ASP A 126 7.73 18.38 14.04
CA ASP A 126 7.43 16.98 14.36
C ASP A 126 5.95 16.63 14.19
N SER A 127 5.04 17.59 14.44
CA SER A 127 3.60 17.42 14.22
C SER A 127 3.21 17.31 12.74
N LEU A 128 4.06 17.81 11.84
CA LEU A 128 3.84 17.84 10.40
C LEU A 128 4.61 16.73 9.66
N LEU A 129 5.44 15.97 10.36
CA LEU A 129 6.19 14.88 9.75
C LEU A 129 5.25 13.86 9.10
N PRO A 130 5.62 13.32 7.93
CA PRO A 130 4.86 12.25 7.31
C PRO A 130 5.01 10.96 8.11
N TYR A 131 3.99 10.11 8.08
CA TYR A 131 4.13 8.72 8.49
C TYR A 131 4.76 7.92 7.36
N ILE A 132 5.48 6.84 7.69
CA ILE A 132 5.78 5.78 6.74
C ILE A 132 4.68 4.73 6.88
N ILE A 133 4.08 4.35 5.77
CA ILE A 133 3.01 3.36 5.71
C ILE A 133 3.48 2.22 4.84
N LEU A 134 3.68 1.05 5.46
CA LEU A 134 4.06 -0.16 4.74
C LEU A 134 2.87 -1.09 4.62
N TYR A 135 2.32 -1.14 3.42
CA TYR A 135 1.28 -2.07 3.04
C TYR A 135 1.88 -3.41 2.64
N SER A 136 1.13 -4.48 2.87
CA SER A 136 1.40 -5.78 2.25
C SER A 136 0.87 -5.75 0.84
N ALA A 137 1.70 -6.10 -0.15
CA ALA A 137 1.30 -6.17 -1.55
C ALA A 137 0.10 -7.11 -1.73
N GLU A 138 0.16 -8.26 -1.06
CA GLU A 138 -0.89 -9.27 -1.06
C GLU A 138 -2.20 -8.72 -0.48
N THR A 139 -2.14 -7.95 0.61
CA THR A 139 -3.33 -7.35 1.23
C THR A 139 -3.98 -6.30 0.34
N VAL A 140 -3.20 -5.46 -0.34
CA VAL A 140 -3.75 -4.45 -1.25
C VAL A 140 -4.08 -4.99 -2.64
N GLY A 141 -4.05 -6.31 -2.85
CA GLY A 141 -4.48 -6.96 -4.08
C GLY A 141 -3.46 -6.91 -5.22
N LEU A 142 -2.18 -6.69 -4.91
CA LEU A 142 -1.08 -6.71 -5.85
C LEU A 142 -0.35 -8.07 -5.82
N PRO A 143 0.24 -8.51 -6.95
CA PRO A 143 1.13 -9.67 -6.94
C PRO A 143 2.40 -9.37 -6.13
N SER A 144 3.05 -10.40 -5.59
CA SER A 144 4.30 -10.22 -4.85
C SER A 144 5.38 -9.52 -5.69
N LEU A 145 6.11 -8.61 -5.06
CA LEU A 145 7.21 -7.87 -5.67
C LEU A 145 8.35 -8.82 -6.03
N PRO A 146 8.95 -8.65 -7.22
CA PRO A 146 10.10 -9.43 -7.64
C PRO A 146 11.35 -9.10 -6.80
N PRO A 147 12.26 -10.07 -6.58
CA PRO A 147 13.51 -9.82 -5.87
C PRO A 147 14.42 -8.84 -6.62
N PHE A 148 15.20 -8.06 -5.87
CA PHE A 148 16.28 -7.22 -6.42
C PHE A 148 17.57 -8.04 -6.60
N PRO A 149 18.44 -7.71 -7.59
CA PRO A 149 18.33 -6.64 -8.58
C PRO A 149 17.49 -7.05 -9.79
N HIS A 150 16.68 -6.12 -10.31
CA HIS A 150 15.81 -6.27 -11.48
C HIS A 150 16.59 -6.51 -12.79
N THR A 151 17.32 -7.61 -12.93
CA THR A 151 18.01 -7.90 -14.19
C THR A 151 17.03 -8.15 -15.33
N LYS A 152 15.80 -8.59 -15.04
CA LYS A 152 14.65 -8.58 -15.97
C LYS A 152 13.36 -8.50 -15.15
N LEU A 153 12.63 -7.39 -15.16
CA LEU A 153 11.20 -7.44 -14.84
C LEU A 153 10.61 -8.48 -15.80
N PRO A 154 9.95 -9.55 -15.33
CA PRO A 154 9.43 -10.56 -16.22
C PRO A 154 8.48 -9.88 -17.21
N ARG A 155 8.86 -9.86 -18.49
CA ARG A 155 7.91 -9.64 -19.58
C ARG A 155 7.01 -10.88 -19.59
N LEU A 156 6.01 -10.88 -18.72
CA LEU A 156 4.96 -11.88 -18.78
C LEU A 156 4.26 -11.66 -20.13
N VAL A 157 4.50 -12.58 -21.04
CA VAL A 157 3.85 -12.63 -22.33
C VAL A 157 2.35 -12.77 -22.06
N GLY A 158 1.58 -11.72 -22.34
CA GLY A 158 0.13 -11.69 -22.19
C GLY A 158 -0.42 -11.13 -20.87
N SER A 159 0.40 -10.78 -19.87
CA SER A 159 -0.11 -10.12 -18.64
C SER A 159 0.28 -8.65 -18.60
N ARG A 160 -0.64 -7.78 -18.15
CA ARG A 160 -0.30 -6.40 -17.78
C ARG A 160 0.83 -6.43 -16.74
N GLN A 161 1.84 -5.57 -16.92
CA GLN A 161 2.89 -5.41 -15.92
C GLN A 161 2.30 -4.73 -14.69
N SER A 162 2.47 -5.32 -13.50
CA SER A 162 1.96 -4.75 -12.24
C SER A 162 2.89 -3.71 -11.62
N TYR A 163 4.16 -3.73 -12.01
CA TYR A 163 5.20 -2.84 -11.51
C TYR A 163 6.05 -2.29 -12.66
N VAL A 164 6.45 -1.03 -12.53
CA VAL A 164 7.34 -0.35 -13.48
C VAL A 164 8.46 0.36 -12.72
N LEU A 165 9.63 0.47 -13.35
CA LEU A 165 10.72 1.27 -12.81
C LEU A 165 10.41 2.75 -13.06
N ALA A 166 10.21 3.49 -11.99
CA ALA A 166 10.20 4.93 -12.03
C ALA A 166 11.65 5.44 -11.89
N PRO A 167 12.13 6.32 -12.78
CA PRO A 167 13.26 7.15 -12.41
C PRO A 167 12.85 7.91 -11.13
N ALA A 168 13.72 8.00 -10.11
CA ALA A 168 13.45 8.86 -8.96
C ALA A 168 13.04 10.24 -9.49
N LEU A 169 11.75 10.54 -9.34
CA LEU A 169 11.09 11.65 -10.02
C LEU A 169 11.84 12.93 -9.69
N HIS A 170 12.41 13.56 -10.71
CA HIS A 170 12.64 14.99 -10.62
C HIS A 170 11.26 15.61 -10.78
N SER A 171 10.71 16.17 -9.71
CA SER A 171 9.58 17.08 -9.86
C SER A 171 9.98 18.15 -10.89
N PRO A 172 9.18 18.40 -11.95
CA PRO A 172 9.55 19.39 -12.97
C PRO A 172 9.67 20.82 -12.42
N ARG A 173 9.37 21.03 -11.12
CA ARG A 173 9.44 22.33 -10.44
C ARG A 173 10.57 22.47 -9.42
N MET A 174 11.40 21.46 -9.17
CA MET A 174 12.55 21.62 -8.28
C MET A 174 13.82 21.01 -8.85
N SER A 175 14.61 21.88 -9.50
CA SER A 175 16.04 21.66 -9.67
C SER A 175 16.72 21.93 -8.33
N LEU A 176 16.90 20.89 -7.51
CA LEU A 176 17.87 20.93 -6.42
C LEU A 176 18.90 19.81 -6.60
N SER A 177 20.14 20.27 -6.58
CA SER A 177 21.35 19.57 -6.94
C SER A 177 21.94 18.75 -5.77
N LYS A 178 22.83 17.81 -6.11
CA LYS A 178 24.04 17.41 -5.34
C LYS A 178 23.95 16.38 -4.21
N PHE A 179 22.93 15.53 -4.13
CA PHE A 179 23.08 14.24 -3.43
C PHE A 179 22.87 13.07 -4.38
N GLY A 180 24.00 12.47 -4.78
CA GLY A 180 24.04 11.34 -5.67
C GLY A 180 23.32 10.12 -5.08
N THR A 181 22.23 9.74 -5.70
CA THR A 181 22.15 8.48 -6.46
C THR A 181 20.93 8.61 -7.37
N LYS A 182 21.12 8.44 -8.69
CA LYS A 182 20.01 8.16 -9.61
C LYS A 182 19.45 6.78 -9.23
N GLY A 183 18.64 6.74 -8.17
CA GLY A 183 18.00 5.51 -7.72
C GLY A 183 16.74 5.30 -8.53
N GLU A 184 16.66 4.22 -9.29
CA GLU A 184 15.37 3.76 -9.80
C GLU A 184 14.57 3.21 -8.61
N VAL A 185 13.32 3.66 -8.48
CA VAL A 185 12.37 3.18 -7.48
C VAL A 185 11.29 2.40 -8.23
N LEU A 186 10.89 1.26 -7.69
CA LEU A 186 9.76 0.52 -8.27
C LEU A 186 8.47 1.27 -7.92
N THR A 187 7.55 1.41 -8.86
CA THR A 187 6.21 1.93 -8.62
C THR A 187 5.19 0.94 -9.17
N THR A 188 4.00 0.91 -8.59
CA THR A 188 2.88 0.19 -9.19
C THR A 188 2.57 0.77 -10.58
N ALA A 189 2.29 -0.10 -11.54
CA ALA A 189 1.80 0.31 -12.84
C ALA A 189 0.40 0.91 -12.69
N PHE A 190 0.02 1.81 -13.60
CA PHE A 190 -1.23 2.57 -13.47
C PHE A 190 -2.48 1.68 -13.32
N ALA A 191 -2.69 0.72 -14.22
CA ALA A 191 -3.83 -0.19 -14.15
C ALA A 191 -3.82 -1.02 -12.85
N ALA A 192 -2.65 -1.52 -12.44
CA ALA A 192 -2.52 -2.28 -11.20
C ALA A 192 -2.76 -1.43 -9.95
N LEU A 193 -2.41 -0.13 -9.99
CA LEU A 193 -2.74 0.80 -8.90
C LEU A 193 -4.25 1.02 -8.80
N VAL A 194 -4.94 1.22 -9.93
CA VAL A 194 -6.41 1.36 -9.96
C VAL A 194 -7.09 0.10 -9.44
N GLU A 195 -6.69 -1.08 -9.92
CA GLU A 195 -7.20 -2.36 -9.45
C GLU A 195 -6.93 -2.57 -7.94
N SER A 196 -5.76 -2.13 -7.47
CA SER A 196 -5.39 -2.20 -6.05
C SER A 196 -6.24 -1.29 -5.15
N GLU A 197 -6.51 -0.05 -5.57
CA GLU A 197 -7.44 0.84 -4.85
C GLU A 197 -8.86 0.25 -4.80
N MET A 198 -9.33 -0.31 -5.92
CA MET A 198 -10.61 -1.02 -5.96
C MET A 198 -10.63 -2.24 -5.03
N ASN A 199 -9.54 -3.01 -4.99
CA ASN A 199 -9.42 -4.13 -4.06
C ASN A 199 -9.53 -3.65 -2.61
N VAL A 200 -8.86 -2.55 -2.24
CA VAL A 200 -8.96 -1.99 -0.88
C VAL A 200 -10.39 -1.55 -0.55
N LEU A 201 -11.05 -0.84 -1.47
CA LEU A 201 -12.44 -0.41 -1.29
C LEU A 201 -13.39 -1.60 -1.09
N LEU A 202 -13.26 -2.63 -1.92
CA LEU A 202 -14.14 -3.79 -1.89
C LEU A 202 -13.94 -4.62 -0.61
N TRP A 203 -12.69 -4.78 -0.17
CA TRP A 203 -12.35 -5.79 0.84
C TRP A 203 -12.02 -5.28 2.22
N HIS A 204 -11.60 -4.03 2.32
CA HIS A 204 -10.94 -3.54 3.53
C HIS A 204 -11.57 -2.23 4.04
N ALA A 205 -12.24 -1.46 3.18
CA ALA A 205 -12.91 -0.22 3.57
C ALA A 205 -14.41 -0.43 3.79
N ASP A 206 -14.90 -0.09 4.98
CA ASP A 206 -16.34 -0.02 5.24
C ASP A 206 -16.98 1.13 4.45
N TYR A 207 -18.14 0.89 3.84
CA TYR A 207 -18.80 1.89 2.99
C TYR A 207 -19.10 3.16 3.80
N LEU A 208 -18.84 4.33 3.21
CA LEU A 208 -18.95 5.66 3.84
C LEU A 208 -18.05 5.90 5.07
N SER A 209 -17.14 4.98 5.41
CA SER A 209 -16.13 5.24 6.43
C SER A 209 -15.14 6.32 5.97
N PRO A 210 -14.42 6.99 6.90
CA PRO A 210 -13.36 7.91 6.53
C PRO A 210 -12.30 7.29 5.62
N ALA A 211 -12.01 5.99 5.79
CA ALA A 211 -11.07 5.27 4.96
C ALA A 211 -11.62 5.04 3.54
N TRP A 212 -12.90 4.68 3.41
CA TRP A 212 -13.57 4.62 2.11
C TRP A 212 -13.49 5.95 1.38
N GLY A 213 -13.81 7.06 2.05
CA GLY A 213 -13.73 8.40 1.47
C GLY A 213 -12.33 8.74 0.94
N GLN A 214 -11.27 8.38 1.68
CA GLN A 214 -9.89 8.59 1.27
C GLN A 214 -9.55 7.79 0.00
N HIS A 215 -9.87 6.50 -0.02
CA HIS A 215 -9.57 5.62 -1.18
C HIS A 215 -10.41 6.00 -2.41
N MET A 216 -11.68 6.37 -2.23
CA MET A 216 -12.51 6.89 -3.32
C MET A 216 -11.97 8.20 -3.87
N ALA A 217 -11.51 9.12 -3.02
CA ALA A 217 -10.90 10.37 -3.47
C ALA A 217 -9.64 10.09 -4.32
N GLN A 218 -8.79 9.16 -3.88
CA GLN A 218 -7.60 8.79 -4.62
C GLN A 218 -7.91 8.11 -5.95
N LEU A 219 -8.84 7.16 -5.97
CA LEU A 219 -9.30 6.53 -7.20
C LEU A 219 -9.90 7.55 -8.16
N SER A 220 -10.71 8.48 -7.66
CA SER A 220 -11.31 9.55 -8.45
C SER A 220 -10.25 10.42 -9.13
N GLU A 221 -9.20 10.81 -8.40
CA GLU A 221 -8.10 11.61 -8.97
C GLU A 221 -7.23 10.82 -9.94
N LEU A 222 -7.04 9.52 -9.73
CA LEU A 222 -6.38 8.64 -10.71
C LEU A 222 -7.17 8.56 -12.01
N LEU A 223 -8.49 8.43 -11.92
CA LEU A 223 -9.37 8.32 -13.10
C LEU A 223 -9.54 9.65 -13.84
N ARG A 224 -9.35 10.79 -13.16
CA ARG A 224 -9.28 12.12 -13.80
C ARG A 224 -7.90 12.44 -14.37
N SER A 225 -6.88 11.62 -14.09
CA SER A 225 -5.54 11.83 -14.63
C SER A 225 -5.53 11.66 -16.16
N ARG A 226 -4.52 12.24 -16.81
CA ARG A 226 -4.35 12.16 -18.28
C ARG A 226 -4.11 10.73 -18.78
N SER A 227 -3.89 9.78 -17.87
CA SER A 227 -3.60 8.39 -18.15
C SER A 227 -4.85 7.57 -18.51
N VAL A 228 -6.06 8.10 -18.31
CA VAL A 228 -7.33 7.39 -18.59
C VAL A 228 -8.06 8.02 -19.76
N VAL A 229 -8.24 7.22 -20.81
CA VAL A 229 -9.12 7.57 -21.93
C VAL A 229 -10.57 7.45 -21.44
N ASN A 230 -11.38 8.49 -21.66
CA ASN A 230 -12.77 8.62 -21.20
C ASN A 230 -12.96 8.78 -19.67
N GLY A 231 -11.89 9.04 -18.92
CA GLY A 231 -11.99 9.28 -17.47
C GLY A 231 -12.67 8.12 -16.72
N PRO A 232 -13.55 8.38 -15.74
CA PRO A 232 -14.27 7.32 -15.03
C PRO A 232 -15.06 6.36 -15.93
N ASP A 233 -15.56 6.81 -17.08
CA ASP A 233 -16.33 5.99 -18.01
C ASP A 233 -15.48 4.89 -18.68
N GLY A 234 -14.15 5.05 -18.71
CA GLY A 234 -13.20 4.05 -19.19
C GLY A 234 -12.76 3.02 -18.15
N LEU A 235 -13.26 3.08 -16.91
CA LEU A 235 -12.82 2.20 -15.82
C LEU A 235 -13.01 0.69 -16.10
N PRO A 236 -14.14 0.21 -16.64
CA PRO A 236 -14.35 -1.21 -16.95
C PRO A 236 -13.35 -1.78 -17.94
N ASP A 237 -12.94 -1.00 -18.94
CA ASP A 237 -11.92 -1.40 -19.93
C ASP A 237 -10.50 -1.36 -19.32
N LEU A 238 -10.33 -0.58 -18.25
CA LEU A 238 -9.07 -0.40 -17.55
C LEU A 238 -8.80 -1.51 -16.52
N VAL A 239 -9.75 -2.35 -16.12
CA VAL A 239 -9.54 -3.33 -15.05
C VAL A 239 -9.72 -4.77 -15.51
N ASP A 240 -9.13 -5.71 -14.77
CA ASP A 240 -9.40 -7.14 -14.87
C ASP A 240 -10.91 -7.43 -14.82
N SER A 241 -11.38 -8.39 -15.63
CA SER A 241 -12.80 -8.77 -15.70
C SER A 241 -13.38 -9.22 -14.36
N ARG A 242 -12.54 -9.69 -13.42
CA ARG A 242 -12.97 -10.01 -12.05
C ARG A 242 -13.48 -8.80 -11.27
N LEU A 243 -13.07 -7.59 -11.65
CA LEU A 243 -13.47 -6.34 -11.01
C LEU A 243 -14.54 -5.59 -11.82
N SER A 244 -15.01 -6.12 -12.95
CA SER A 244 -15.90 -5.37 -13.87
C SER A 244 -17.21 -4.95 -13.22
N THR A 245 -17.83 -5.82 -12.41
CA THR A 245 -19.11 -5.49 -11.75
C THR A 245 -18.92 -4.38 -10.72
N PHE A 246 -17.82 -4.42 -9.97
CA PHE A 246 -17.50 -3.37 -9.01
C PHE A 246 -17.06 -2.06 -9.72
N ALA A 247 -16.35 -2.15 -10.85
CA ALA A 247 -16.04 -0.99 -11.69
C ALA A 247 -17.31 -0.27 -12.15
N ASN A 248 -18.30 -1.03 -12.63
CA ASN A 248 -19.60 -0.47 -13.02
C ASN A 248 -20.30 0.21 -11.85
N TRP A 249 -20.28 -0.43 -10.67
CA TRP A 249 -20.83 0.17 -9.45
C TRP A 249 -20.15 1.50 -9.11
N ILE A 250 -18.81 1.57 -9.16
CA ILE A 250 -18.05 2.81 -8.92
C ILE A 250 -18.41 3.90 -9.93
N GLN A 251 -18.64 3.56 -11.20
CA GLN A 251 -19.08 4.53 -12.20
C GLN A 251 -20.45 5.14 -11.85
N LEU A 252 -21.38 4.30 -11.42
CA LEU A 252 -22.69 4.75 -10.96
C LEU A 252 -22.56 5.62 -9.71
N ASP A 253 -21.65 5.27 -8.79
CA ASP A 253 -21.41 6.04 -7.56
C ASP A 253 -20.90 7.45 -7.88
N PHE A 254 -19.97 7.58 -8.82
CA PHE A 254 -19.52 8.89 -9.30
C PHE A 254 -20.62 9.75 -9.93
N ARG A 255 -21.71 9.14 -10.41
CA ARG A 255 -22.89 9.84 -10.94
C ARG A 255 -23.97 10.07 -9.88
N GLY A 256 -23.80 9.52 -8.67
CA GLY A 256 -24.83 9.52 -7.63
C GLY A 256 -25.99 8.56 -7.91
N GLU A 257 -25.76 7.54 -8.74
CA GLU A 257 -26.76 6.58 -9.22
C GLU A 257 -26.55 5.17 -8.65
N ALA A 258 -25.48 4.94 -7.88
CA ALA A 258 -25.20 3.64 -7.30
C ALA A 258 -26.15 3.28 -6.16
N ASP A 259 -26.57 2.02 -6.13
CA ASP A 259 -27.32 1.45 -5.01
C ASP A 259 -26.36 0.89 -3.95
N PRO A 260 -26.44 1.34 -2.68
CA PRO A 260 -25.68 0.73 -1.59
C PRO A 260 -25.98 -0.76 -1.36
N GLU A 261 -27.18 -1.24 -1.67
CA GLU A 261 -27.54 -2.66 -1.52
C GLU A 261 -26.74 -3.55 -2.50
N ASP A 262 -26.57 -3.09 -3.74
CA ASP A 262 -25.73 -3.77 -4.74
C ASP A 262 -24.28 -3.91 -4.25
N LEU A 263 -23.74 -2.89 -3.57
CA LEU A 263 -22.39 -2.95 -3.01
C LEU A 263 -22.29 -4.01 -1.90
N ALA A 264 -23.30 -4.10 -1.05
CA ALA A 264 -23.33 -5.09 0.03
C ALA A 264 -23.35 -6.51 -0.55
N ASP A 265 -24.18 -6.76 -1.56
CA ASP A 265 -24.24 -8.05 -2.26
C ASP A 265 -22.91 -8.42 -2.93
N LEU A 266 -22.26 -7.43 -3.58
CA LEU A 266 -20.93 -7.64 -4.17
C LEU A 266 -19.89 -8.02 -3.13
N LYS A 267 -19.86 -7.33 -1.98
CA LYS A 267 -18.96 -7.66 -0.88
C LYS A 267 -19.23 -9.06 -0.33
N ASP A 268 -20.49 -9.44 -0.17
CA ASP A 268 -20.89 -10.75 0.34
C ASP A 268 -20.51 -11.90 -0.59
N VAL A 269 -20.79 -11.78 -1.89
CA VAL A 269 -20.39 -12.77 -2.91
C VAL A 269 -18.89 -12.99 -2.86
N GLU A 270 -18.14 -11.91 -2.75
CA GLU A 270 -16.70 -11.93 -2.83
C GLU A 270 -16.10 -12.51 -1.53
N ILE A 271 -16.62 -12.16 -0.35
CA ILE A 271 -16.30 -12.83 0.93
C ILE A 271 -16.51 -14.35 0.83
N ARG A 272 -17.64 -14.80 0.27
CA ARG A 272 -17.90 -16.23 0.09
C ARG A 272 -16.89 -16.87 -0.87
N ARG A 273 -16.48 -16.16 -1.93
CA ARG A 273 -15.45 -16.63 -2.87
C ARG A 273 -14.11 -16.83 -2.18
N LYS A 274 -13.66 -15.89 -1.33
CA LYS A 274 -12.42 -16.05 -0.54
C LYS A 274 -12.51 -17.19 0.47
N ALA A 275 -13.65 -17.35 1.14
CA ALA A 275 -13.87 -18.45 2.07
C ALA A 275 -13.83 -19.81 1.35
N GLY A 276 -14.42 -19.91 0.16
CA GLY A 276 -14.39 -21.12 -0.68
C GLY A 276 -13.00 -21.42 -1.26
N ALA A 277 -12.21 -20.41 -1.62
CA ALA A 277 -10.84 -20.60 -2.13
C ALA A 277 -9.84 -21.07 -1.04
N ASN A 278 -10.11 -20.78 0.24
CA ASN A 278 -9.35 -21.31 1.37
C ASN A 278 -9.78 -22.74 1.78
N LEU A 279 -10.80 -23.30 1.11
CA LEU A 279 -11.28 -24.67 1.27
C LEU A 279 -10.93 -25.48 0.01
N ASP A 280 -9.65 -25.56 -0.36
CA ASP A 280 -9.21 -26.52 -1.38
C ASP A 280 -9.02 -27.90 -0.71
N PRO A 281 -9.74 -28.95 -1.13
CA PRO A 281 -9.84 -30.22 -0.43
C PRO A 281 -8.72 -31.18 -0.87
N HIS A 282 -7.50 -30.94 -0.42
CA HIS A 282 -6.43 -31.96 -0.45
C HIS A 282 -6.10 -32.49 0.94
N HIS A 283 -7.14 -32.85 1.69
CA HIS A 283 -7.05 -33.80 2.80
C HIS A 283 -8.43 -34.38 3.12
N CYS A 284 -9.02 -35.07 2.14
CA CYS A 284 -10.09 -36.02 2.37
C CYS A 284 -9.78 -37.27 1.56
N ASP A 285 -8.84 -38.07 2.07
CA ASP A 285 -8.83 -39.50 1.83
C ASP A 285 -8.28 -40.17 3.10
N SER A 286 -8.87 -41.33 3.39
CA SER A 286 -8.66 -42.19 4.54
C SER A 286 -9.26 -41.70 5.86
N PHE A 287 -10.54 -42.03 6.10
CA PHE A 287 -10.92 -42.86 7.25
C PHE A 287 -12.31 -43.47 6.97
N SER A 288 -12.30 -44.64 6.35
CA SER A 288 -13.42 -45.57 6.35
C SER A 288 -12.85 -46.98 6.33
N SER A 289 -12.68 -47.55 7.52
CA SER A 289 -12.93 -48.97 7.82
C SER A 289 -12.44 -49.30 9.23
N GLU A 290 -13.13 -50.25 9.86
CA GLU A 290 -12.77 -50.97 11.09
C GLU A 290 -13.31 -50.39 12.41
N LEU A 291 -14.63 -50.53 12.58
CA LEU A 291 -15.17 -51.01 13.85
C LEU A 291 -15.70 -52.43 13.62
N SER A 292 -14.98 -53.39 14.15
CA SER A 292 -15.44 -54.76 14.41
C SER A 292 -14.73 -55.21 15.68
N PHE A 293 -15.40 -55.08 16.82
CA PHE A 293 -15.44 -56.01 17.95
C PHE A 293 -16.55 -55.56 18.91
#